data_AF-A0A370I8M5-F1
#
_entry.id   AF-A0A370I8M5-F1
#
_cell.length_a   1.000
_cell.length_b   1.000
_cell.length_c   1.000
_cell.angle_alpha   90.00
_cell.angle_beta   90.00
_cell.angle_gamma   90.00
#
_symmetry.space_group_name_H-M   'P 1'
#
loop_
_entity.id
_entity.type
_entity.pdbx_description
1 polymer ?
#
loop_
_entity_poly.entity_id
_entity_poly.type
_entity_poly.pdbx_seq_one_letter_code
_entity_poly.pdbx_strand_id
1 'polypeptide(L)'
;MEQNGGFGPLIEQARAGAVSLQVDPQTFLALDQAMRKRKADIEAIVRLTGTVSGHESWGLGEQAAILTSAQTMVRRFREKAAGDQASAEAILRQHWQVADDLQTLFRTIGERLRETDSEFAARLRDVQAQQPGEAV
;
A
#
# COMPACT_ATOMS: atom_id res chain seq x y z
N MET A 1 -17.61 6.47 18.21
CA MET A 1 -16.55 5.60 18.74
C MET A 1 -15.34 5.78 17.85
N GLU A 2 -14.41 6.63 18.28
CA GLU A 2 -13.18 6.91 17.54
C GLU A 2 -12.31 5.66 17.52
N GLN A 3 -12.08 5.13 16.32
CA GLN A 3 -11.07 4.10 16.09
C GLN A 3 -9.70 4.77 16.21
N ASN A 4 -9.20 4.90 17.44
CA ASN A 4 -7.81 5.27 17.69
C ASN A 4 -6.94 4.18 17.08
N GLY A 5 -6.24 4.51 15.98
CA GLY A 5 -5.38 3.58 15.26
C GLY A 5 -4.42 2.88 16.23
N GLY A 6 -4.48 1.55 16.27
CA GLY A 6 -3.85 0.69 17.29
C GLY A 6 -2.33 0.77 17.41
N PHE A 7 -1.66 1.64 16.66
CA PHE A 7 -0.21 1.81 16.66
C PHE A 7 0.30 2.97 17.49
N GLY A 8 -0.54 3.95 17.86
CA GLY A 8 -0.12 5.09 18.67
C GLY A 8 0.64 4.67 19.94
N PRO A 9 0.06 3.78 20.77
CA PRO A 9 0.73 3.26 21.97
C PRO A 9 2.03 2.48 21.68
N LEU A 10 2.08 1.72 20.58
CA LEU A 10 3.24 0.91 20.19
C LEU A 10 4.40 1.79 19.71
N ILE A 11 4.12 2.89 19.02
CA ILE A 11 5.12 3.86 18.57
C ILE A 11 5.78 4.54 19.77
N GLU A 12 5.02 4.91 20.79
CA GLU A 12 5.57 5.51 22.01
C GLU A 12 6.43 4.52 22.80
N GLN A 13 6.02 3.25 22.90
CA GLN A 13 6.85 2.20 23.50
C GLN A 13 8.15 1.97 22.71
N ALA A 14 8.10 2.05 21.38
CA ALA A 14 9.28 1.96 20.52
C ALA A 14 10.26 3.11 20.75
N ARG A 15 9.75 4.34 20.87
CA ARG A 15 10.57 5.51 21.21
C ARG A 15 11.24 5.37 22.59
N ALA A 16 10.57 4.74 23.54
CA ALA A 16 11.07 4.50 24.89
C ALA A 16 12.01 3.28 25.02
N GLY A 17 12.28 2.55 23.92
CA GLY A 17 13.14 1.35 23.95
C GLY A 17 12.52 0.16 24.69
N ALA A 18 11.22 0.20 24.95
CA ALA A 18 10.50 -0.76 25.79
C ALA A 18 9.44 -1.55 25.02
N VAL A 19 9.65 -1.77 23.71
CA VAL A 19 8.70 -2.53 22.87
C VAL A 19 8.54 -3.93 23.43
N SER A 20 7.39 -4.17 24.05
CA SER A 20 6.79 -5.48 24.23
C SER A 20 5.56 -5.49 23.36
N LEU A 21 5.63 -6.23 22.25
CA LEU A 21 4.56 -6.24 21.26
C LEU A 21 3.43 -7.17 21.72
N GLN A 22 2.60 -6.72 22.67
CA GLN A 22 1.29 -7.32 22.93
C GLN A 22 0.28 -6.74 21.94
N VAL A 23 0.27 -7.29 20.73
CA VAL A 23 -0.71 -6.90 19.70
C VAL A 23 -1.84 -7.91 19.70
N ASP A 24 -3.06 -7.39 19.70
CA ASP A 24 -4.26 -8.19 19.56
C ASP A 24 -4.29 -8.89 18.18
N PRO A 25 -4.59 -10.21 18.11
CA PRO A 25 -4.63 -10.95 16.85
C PRO A 25 -5.58 -10.40 15.78
N GLN A 26 -6.70 -9.81 16.18
CA GLN A 26 -7.62 -9.17 15.24
C GLN A 26 -6.98 -7.94 14.60
N THR A 27 -6.19 -7.19 15.36
CA THR A 27 -5.39 -6.06 14.85
C THR A 27 -4.36 -6.51 13.80
N PHE A 28 -3.70 -7.66 14.01
CA PHE A 28 -2.77 -8.22 13.02
C PHE A 28 -3.47 -8.54 11.69
N LEU A 29 -4.63 -9.20 11.74
CA LEU A 29 -5.38 -9.54 10.53
C LEU A 29 -5.91 -8.30 9.81
N ALA A 30 -6.46 -7.34 10.56
CA ALA A 30 -6.94 -6.08 10.00
C ALA A 30 -5.81 -5.31 9.30
N LEU A 31 -4.60 -5.32 9.86
CA LEU A 31 -3.44 -4.69 9.25
C LEU A 31 -2.99 -5.39 7.97
N ASP A 32 -2.94 -6.72 7.98
CA ASP A 32 -2.63 -7.49 6.77
C ASP A 32 -3.61 -7.18 5.64
N GLN A 33 -4.91 -7.20 5.95
CA GLN A 33 -5.97 -6.86 5.00
C GLN A 33 -5.85 -5.42 4.50
N ALA A 34 -5.57 -4.46 5.39
CA ALA A 34 -5.38 -3.06 5.02
C ALA A 34 -4.17 -2.87 4.09
N MET A 35 -3.05 -3.57 4.35
CA MET A 35 -1.87 -3.52 3.47
C MET A 35 -2.14 -4.15 2.11
N ARG A 36 -2.84 -5.29 2.05
CA ARG A 36 -3.29 -5.89 0.77
C ARG A 36 -4.15 -4.93 -0.02
N LYS A 37 -5.16 -4.34 0.63
CA LYS A 37 -6.04 -3.35 -0.01
C LYS A 37 -5.25 -2.16 -0.54
N ARG A 38 -4.34 -1.60 0.28
CA ARG A 38 -3.51 -0.46 -0.11
C ARG A 38 -2.64 -0.78 -1.33
N LYS A 39 -2.02 -1.95 -1.37
CA LYS A 39 -1.22 -2.41 -2.53
C LYS A 39 -2.07 -2.56 -3.79
N ALA A 40 -3.25 -3.16 -3.66
CA ALA A 40 -4.19 -3.30 -4.78
C ALA A 40 -4.68 -1.95 -5.31
N ASP A 41 -5.00 -1.00 -4.42
CA ASP A 41 -5.39 0.37 -4.79
C ASP A 41 -4.26 1.07 -5.54
N ILE A 42 -3.01 0.93 -5.08
CA ILE A 42 -1.84 1.49 -5.76
C ILE A 42 -1.66 0.89 -7.16
N GLU A 43 -1.75 -0.43 -7.30
CA GLU A 43 -1.64 -1.09 -8.60
C GLU A 43 -2.73 -0.65 -9.57
N ALA A 44 -3.95 -0.44 -9.09
CA ALA A 44 -5.05 0.09 -9.90
C ALA A 44 -4.73 1.49 -10.44
N ILE A 45 -4.18 2.36 -9.59
CA ILE A 45 -3.77 3.71 -9.99
C ILE A 45 -2.59 3.65 -10.97
N VAL A 46 -1.60 2.79 -10.73
CA VAL A 46 -0.45 2.61 -11.64
C VAL A 46 -0.90 2.15 -13.04
N ARG A 47 -1.89 1.24 -13.12
CA ARG A 47 -2.47 0.85 -14.41
C ARG A 47 -3.13 2.04 -15.11
N LEU A 48 -3.87 2.87 -14.36
CA LEU A 48 -4.49 4.07 -14.91
C LEU A 48 -3.44 5.08 -15.39
N THR A 49 -2.37 5.32 -14.65
CA THR A 49 -1.27 6.20 -15.10
C THR A 49 -0.61 5.66 -16.36
N GLY A 50 -0.47 4.33 -16.48
CA GLY A 50 0.00 3.68 -17.71
C GLY A 50 -0.89 3.97 -18.93
N THR A 51 -2.21 4.07 -18.76
CA THR A 51 -3.09 4.47 -19.87
C THR A 51 -2.88 5.92 -20.29
N VAL A 52 -2.54 6.82 -19.35
CA VAL A 52 -2.26 8.23 -19.65
C VAL A 52 -0.95 8.35 -20.45
N SER A 53 0.11 7.66 -20.01
CA SER A 53 1.40 7.69 -20.71
C SER A 53 1.33 7.04 -22.10
N GLY A 54 0.59 5.93 -22.23
CA GLY A 54 0.44 5.17 -23.46
C GLY A 54 -0.60 5.70 -24.46
N HIS A 55 -1.40 6.71 -24.09
CA HIS A 55 -2.45 7.23 -24.97
C HIS A 55 -1.86 7.90 -26.22
N GLU A 56 -2.16 7.37 -27.40
CA GLU A 56 -1.52 7.72 -28.68
C GLU A 56 -1.80 9.17 -29.11
N SER A 57 -3.06 9.60 -29.07
CA SER A 57 -3.47 10.96 -29.45
C SER A 57 -4.58 11.47 -28.52
N TRP A 58 -4.40 12.68 -28.01
CA TRP A 58 -5.25 13.35 -27.03
C TRP A 58 -6.25 14.32 -27.67
N GLY A 59 -6.15 14.56 -28.98
CA GLY A 59 -7.05 15.46 -29.71
C GLY A 59 -6.85 16.94 -29.35
N LEU A 60 -5.68 17.30 -28.82
CA LEU A 60 -5.34 18.68 -28.43
C LEU A 60 -4.62 19.43 -29.57
N GLY A 61 -4.42 18.77 -30.71
CA GLY A 61 -3.64 19.29 -31.82
C GLY A 61 -2.15 18.98 -31.72
N GLU A 62 -1.77 18.03 -30.88
CA GLU A 62 -0.37 17.60 -30.68
C GLU A 62 0.32 17.05 -31.94
N GLN A 63 -0.46 16.68 -32.96
CA GLN A 63 0.07 16.26 -34.26
C GLN A 63 0.35 17.45 -35.21
N ALA A 64 -0.20 18.64 -34.92
CA ALA A 64 0.04 19.83 -35.72
C ALA A 64 1.34 20.50 -35.29
N ALA A 65 2.32 20.57 -36.19
CA ALA A 65 3.64 21.16 -35.91
C ALA A 65 3.59 22.63 -35.45
N ILE A 66 2.55 23.36 -35.82
CA ILE A 66 2.35 24.76 -35.42
C ILE A 66 1.86 24.90 -33.97
N LEU A 67 1.30 23.84 -33.38
CA LEU A 67 0.72 23.84 -32.03
C LEU A 67 1.73 23.27 -31.01
N THR A 68 2.86 23.97 -30.87
CA THR A 68 3.97 23.58 -29.97
C THR A 68 3.55 23.49 -28.50
N SER A 69 2.57 24.27 -28.06
CA SER A 69 1.99 24.21 -26.72
C SER A 69 1.24 22.91 -26.47
N ALA A 70 0.46 22.43 -27.45
CA ALA A 70 -0.26 21.15 -27.37
C ALA A 70 0.73 19.98 -27.24
N GLN A 71 1.76 19.96 -28.07
CA GLN A 71 2.85 18.97 -27.99
C GLN A 71 3.54 18.98 -26.62
N THR A 72 3.84 20.18 -26.10
CA THR A 72 4.50 20.34 -24.80
C THR A 72 3.62 19.83 -23.66
N MET A 73 2.33 20.12 -23.68
CA MET A 73 1.38 19.66 -22.66
C MET A 73 1.25 18.14 -22.66
N VAL A 74 1.04 17.52 -23.83
CA VAL A 74 0.94 16.06 -23.96
C VAL A 74 2.24 15.39 -23.48
N ARG A 75 3.40 15.92 -23.87
CA ARG A 75 4.70 15.40 -23.38
C ARG A 75 4.79 15.46 -21.87
N ARG A 76 4.48 16.61 -21.25
CA ARG A 76 4.53 16.78 -19.79
C ARG A 76 3.58 15.84 -19.07
N PHE A 77 2.38 15.60 -19.59
CA PHE A 77 1.46 14.66 -18.98
C PHE A 77 1.96 13.22 -19.04
N ARG A 78 2.53 12.80 -20.18
CA ARG A 78 3.15 11.46 -20.32
C ARG A 78 4.33 11.29 -19.36
N GLU A 79 5.22 12.28 -19.30
CA GLU A 79 6.36 12.31 -18.37
C GLU A 79 5.90 12.27 -16.92
N LYS A 80 4.86 13.04 -16.56
CA LYS A 80 4.34 13.04 -15.19
C LYS A 80 3.65 11.73 -14.82
N ALA A 81 3.05 11.04 -15.79
CA ALA A 81 2.39 9.75 -15.56
C ALA A 81 3.40 8.61 -15.32
N ALA A 82 4.36 8.41 -16.23
CA ALA A 82 5.26 7.25 -16.23
C ALA A 82 6.69 7.56 -16.74
N GLY A 83 7.17 8.78 -16.53
CA GLY A 83 8.51 9.22 -16.94
C GLY A 83 9.60 8.86 -15.93
N ASP A 84 10.20 9.88 -15.32
CA ASP A 84 11.35 9.73 -14.43
C ASP A 84 10.96 9.36 -12.98
N GLN A 85 11.92 9.46 -12.06
CA GLN A 85 11.75 9.15 -10.64
C GLN A 85 10.71 10.04 -9.94
N ALA A 86 10.33 11.18 -10.53
CA ALA A 86 9.29 12.07 -10.00
C ALA A 86 7.91 11.87 -10.67
N SER A 87 7.78 10.83 -11.50
CA SER A 87 6.51 10.41 -12.08
C SER A 87 5.56 9.82 -11.04
N ALA A 88 4.26 9.84 -11.36
CA ALA A 88 3.23 9.24 -10.53
C ALA A 88 3.49 7.73 -10.35
N GLU A 89 3.83 7.02 -11.43
CA GLU A 89 4.17 5.60 -11.37
C GLU A 89 5.34 5.32 -10.41
N ALA A 90 6.47 6.05 -10.55
CA ALA A 90 7.65 5.82 -9.72
C ALA A 90 7.35 6.03 -8.22
N ILE A 91 6.67 7.13 -7.88
CA ILE A 91 6.30 7.46 -6.50
C ILE A 91 5.33 6.41 -5.94
N LEU A 92 4.32 6.01 -6.72
CA LEU A 92 3.36 4.99 -6.30
C LEU A 92 4.03 3.63 -6.07
N ARG A 93 4.98 3.22 -6.92
CA ARG A 93 5.75 2.00 -6.70
C ARG A 93 6.60 2.06 -5.43
N GLN A 94 7.18 3.22 -5.10
CA GLN A 94 7.87 3.40 -3.83
C GLN A 94 6.91 3.22 -2.64
N HIS A 95 5.70 3.79 -2.71
CA HIS A 95 4.68 3.58 -1.67
C HIS A 95 4.21 2.13 -1.58
N TRP A 96 4.12 1.42 -2.72
CA TRP A 96 3.82 0.00 -2.74
C TRP A 96 4.89 -0.80 -1.99
N GLN A 97 6.17 -0.52 -2.26
CA GLN A 97 7.29 -1.19 -1.59
C GLN A 97 7.26 -0.98 -0.08
N VAL A 98 7.00 0.25 0.38
CA VAL A 98 6.87 0.53 1.82
C VAL A 98 5.72 -0.26 2.45
N ALA A 99 4.58 -0.38 1.75
CA ALA A 99 3.46 -1.19 2.24
C ALA A 99 3.80 -2.69 2.30
N ASP A 100 4.57 -3.19 1.32
CA ASP A 100 5.03 -4.58 1.27
C ASP A 100 6.05 -4.90 2.37
N ASP A 101 7.00 -4.00 2.61
CA ASP A 101 8.01 -4.12 3.67
C ASP A 101 7.32 -4.15 5.05
N LEU A 102 6.36 -3.25 5.28
CA LEU A 102 5.57 -3.22 6.51
C LEU A 102 4.76 -4.51 6.68
N GLN A 103 4.05 -4.95 5.65
CA GLN A 103 3.30 -6.21 5.69
C GLN A 103 4.20 -7.39 6.03
N THR A 104 5.37 -7.48 5.40
CA THR A 104 6.35 -8.54 5.62
C THR A 104 6.88 -8.51 7.06
N LEU A 105 7.19 -7.33 7.59
CA LEU A 105 7.60 -7.15 8.98
C LEU A 105 6.53 -7.68 9.94
N PHE A 106 5.28 -7.25 9.79
CA PHE A 106 4.20 -7.66 10.69
C PHE A 106 3.88 -9.15 10.59
N ARG A 107 3.91 -9.72 9.39
CA ARG A 107 3.74 -11.17 9.21
C ARG A 107 4.86 -11.95 9.92
N THR A 108 6.10 -11.52 9.75
CA THR A 108 7.27 -12.15 10.40
C THR A 108 7.15 -12.10 11.92
N ILE A 109 6.74 -10.96 12.47
CA ILE A 109 6.48 -10.80 13.91
C ILE A 109 5.36 -11.76 14.35
N GLY A 110 4.24 -11.81 13.62
CA GLY A 110 3.12 -12.69 13.94
C GLY A 110 3.52 -14.18 13.90
N GLU A 111 4.33 -14.58 12.94
CA GLU A 111 4.89 -15.94 12.86
C GLU A 111 5.73 -16.27 14.09
N ARG A 112 6.63 -15.37 14.52
CA ARG A 112 7.43 -15.55 15.73
C ARG A 112 6.58 -15.61 16.99
N LEU A 113 5.58 -14.73 17.13
CA LEU A 113 4.67 -14.76 18.27
C LEU A 113 3.91 -16.07 18.36
N ARG A 114 3.45 -16.64 17.23
CA ARG A 114 2.81 -17.97 17.25
C ARG A 114 3.75 -19.10 17.66
N GLU A 115 5.03 -18.99 17.35
CA GLU A 115 6.05 -19.99 17.73
C GLU A 115 6.35 -19.92 19.23
N THR A 116 6.37 -18.71 19.81
CA THR A 116 6.80 -18.50 21.19
C THR A 116 5.68 -18.35 22.21
N ASP A 117 4.46 -18.02 21.78
CA ASP A 117 3.29 -17.73 22.63
C ASP A 117 2.07 -18.58 22.19
N SER A 118 1.76 -19.60 23.00
CA SER A 118 0.66 -20.53 22.75
C SER A 118 -0.73 -19.92 22.94
N GLU A 119 -0.85 -18.90 23.79
CA GLU A 119 -2.11 -18.19 24.03
C GLU A 119 -2.43 -17.26 22.87
N PHE A 120 -1.43 -16.51 22.40
CA PHE A 120 -1.54 -15.71 21.17
C PHE A 120 -1.91 -16.59 19.97
N ALA A 121 -1.24 -17.74 19.82
CA ALA A 121 -1.53 -18.68 18.73
C ALA A 121 -2.98 -19.22 18.78
N ALA A 122 -3.54 -19.46 19.97
CA ALA A 122 -4.92 -19.88 20.13
C ALA A 122 -5.90 -18.78 19.72
N ARG A 123 -5.73 -17.57 20.28
CA ARG A 123 -6.59 -16.42 19.95
C ARG A 123 -6.55 -16.06 18.47
N LEU A 124 -5.38 -16.13 17.82
CA LEU A 124 -5.27 -15.86 16.39
C LEU A 124 -6.05 -16.86 15.54
N ARG A 125 -6.01 -18.17 15.88
CA ARG A 125 -6.81 -19.19 15.19
C ARG A 125 -8.30 -18.93 15.35
N ASP A 126 -8.74 -18.55 16.55
CA ASP A 126 -10.15 -18.27 16.83
C ASP A 126 -10.65 -17.07 16.01
N VAL A 127 -9.84 -16.01 15.91
CA VAL A 127 -10.20 -14.83 15.10
C VAL A 127 -10.20 -15.17 13.61
N GLN A 128 -9.21 -15.93 13.12
CA GLN A 128 -9.18 -16.39 11.72
C GLN A 128 -10.40 -17.25 11.37
N ALA A 129 -10.84 -18.11 12.28
CA ALA A 129 -12.02 -18.96 12.08
C ALA A 129 -13.34 -18.16 12.08
N GLN A 130 -13.37 -17.00 12.72
CA GLN A 130 -14.54 -16.11 12.76
C GLN A 130 -14.65 -15.18 11.56
N GLN A 131 -13.57 -14.99 10.79
CA GLN A 131 -13.64 -14.27 9.52
C GLN A 131 -14.26 -15.22 8.48
N PRO A 132 -15.46 -14.91 7.95
CA PRO A 132 -16.02 -15.71 6.87
C PRO A 132 -15.05 -15.67 5.70
N GLY A 133 -14.70 -16.84 5.17
CA GLY A 133 -13.79 -16.96 4.04
C GLY A 133 -14.23 -16.02 2.93
N GLU A 134 -13.38 -15.05 2.59
CA GLU A 134 -13.48 -14.36 1.30
C GLU A 134 -13.38 -15.46 0.24
N ALA A 135 -14.55 -15.81 -0.31
CA ALA A 135 -14.65 -16.72 -1.43
C ALA A 135 -13.77 -16.17 -2.57
N VAL A 136 -12.96 -17.09 -3.10
CA VAL A 136 -12.09 -16.95 -4.27
C VAL A 136 -12.80 -16.26 -5.44
#